data_AF-A0A2E4JRT6-F1
#
_entry.id   AF-A0A2E4JRT6-F1
#
_cell.length_a   1.000
_cell.length_b   1.000
_cell.length_c   1.000
_cell.angle_alpha   90.00
_cell.angle_beta   90.00
_cell.angle_gamma   90.00
#
_symmetry.space_group_name_H-M   'P 1'
#
loop_
_entity.id
_entity.type
_entity.pdbx_description
1 polymer ?
#
loop_
_entity_poly.entity_id
_entity_poly.type
_entity_poly.pdbx_seq_one_letter_code
_entity_poly.pdbx_strand_id
1 'polypeptide(L)'
;MAEKIGEQVVIEALKKCMDPEVPLSVVDLGLIYGVDINDNNDVNIRMTMTTRGCPLHETLVGDVKRYLGKVDGIGNINVEIVWDPPWSSDRMAPDAKEKIYGKKSLRFTIDLEKSKPLMQGKEVQQQDGSLALLNKQNQGFMVNNKLIEFWKLCDGTRTVTELVDSFAEKLDMQRSDVEKEVTELLQQMLEANLLKVEN
;
A
#
# COMPACT_ATOMS: atom_id res chain seq x y z
N MET A 1 7.66 6.45 -45.73
CA MET A 1 8.19 5.59 -44.66
C MET A 1 7.36 5.93 -43.44
N ALA A 2 6.56 5.01 -42.92
CA ALA A 2 5.88 5.25 -41.65
C ALA A 2 6.96 5.25 -40.57
N GLU A 3 7.05 6.32 -39.78
CA GLU A 3 7.98 6.37 -38.67
C GLU A 3 7.57 5.33 -37.62
N LYS A 4 8.54 4.56 -37.14
CA LYS A 4 8.32 3.53 -36.12
C LYS A 4 7.99 4.21 -34.80
N ILE A 5 6.92 3.78 -34.15
CA ILE A 5 6.52 4.36 -32.86
C ILE A 5 7.54 3.98 -31.80
N GLY A 6 8.04 4.97 -31.06
CA GLY A 6 8.92 4.73 -29.94
C GLY A 6 8.17 4.15 -28.74
N GLU A 7 8.81 3.23 -28.01
CA GLU A 7 8.29 2.64 -26.77
C GLU A 7 7.84 3.70 -25.76
N GLN A 8 8.54 4.84 -25.70
CA GLN A 8 8.20 5.97 -24.85
C GLN A 8 6.78 6.50 -25.09
N VAL A 9 6.34 6.60 -26.34
CA VAL A 9 5.00 7.10 -26.69
C VAL A 9 3.92 6.14 -26.19
N VAL A 10 4.17 4.84 -26.30
CA VAL A 10 3.29 3.79 -25.78
C VAL A 10 3.21 3.86 -24.26
N ILE A 11 4.35 4.00 -23.58
CA ILE A 11 4.40 4.14 -22.12
C ILE A 11 3.66 5.40 -21.65
N GLU A 12 3.81 6.53 -22.36
CA GLU A 12 3.09 7.78 -22.04
C GLU A 12 1.57 7.64 -22.21
N ALA A 13 1.11 6.91 -23.23
CA ALA A 13 -0.30 6.60 -23.39
C ALA A 13 -0.81 5.68 -22.26
N LEU A 14 -0.04 4.66 -21.89
CA LEU A 14 -0.37 3.75 -20.78
C LEU A 14 -0.41 4.46 -19.43
N LYS A 15 0.46 5.47 -19.19
CA LYS A 15 0.40 6.31 -17.99
C LYS A 15 -0.91 7.09 -17.83
N LYS A 16 -1.65 7.33 -18.93
CA LYS A 16 -2.97 7.98 -18.89
C LYS A 16 -4.09 7.00 -18.50
N CYS A 17 -3.84 5.70 -18.57
CA CYS A 17 -4.77 4.67 -18.15
C CYS A 17 -4.63 4.46 -16.63
N MET A 18 -5.67 4.86 -15.90
CA MET A 18 -5.74 4.72 -14.44
C MET A 18 -6.57 3.50 -14.06
N ASP A 19 -6.18 2.83 -12.99
CA ASP A 19 -6.96 1.75 -12.43
C ASP A 19 -8.22 2.29 -11.71
N PRO A 20 -9.41 1.70 -11.92
CA PRO A 20 -10.65 2.18 -11.31
C PRO A 20 -10.75 1.88 -9.81
N GLU A 21 -10.01 0.89 -9.29
CA GLU A 21 -9.98 0.56 -7.86
C GLU A 21 -8.89 1.34 -7.13
N VAL A 22 -7.76 1.59 -7.80
CA VAL A 22 -6.61 2.32 -7.27
C VAL A 22 -6.33 3.55 -8.14
N PRO A 23 -6.41 4.80 -7.62
CA PRO A 23 -6.25 6.02 -8.42
C PRO A 23 -4.77 6.29 -8.80
N LEU A 24 -4.16 5.33 -9.50
CA LEU A 24 -2.81 5.33 -10.03
C LEU A 24 -2.80 4.76 -11.45
N SER A 25 -1.76 5.09 -12.21
CA SER A 25 -1.63 4.55 -13.56
C SER A 25 -1.21 3.08 -13.54
N VAL A 26 -1.60 2.34 -14.58
CA VAL A 26 -1.19 0.92 -14.75
C VAL A 26 0.33 0.75 -14.86
N VAL A 27 1.03 1.79 -15.32
CA VAL A 27 2.50 1.83 -15.39
C VAL A 27 3.09 2.05 -14.00
N ASP A 28 2.58 3.01 -13.25
CA ASP A 28 3.03 3.34 -11.90
C ASP A 28 2.78 2.20 -10.91
N LEU A 29 1.67 1.48 -11.09
CA LEU A 29 1.35 0.27 -10.34
C LEU A 29 2.26 -0.92 -10.68
N GLY A 30 3.05 -0.84 -11.75
CA GLY A 30 3.90 -1.95 -12.20
C GLY A 30 3.09 -3.13 -12.76
N LEU A 31 1.91 -2.86 -13.34
CA LEU A 31 1.07 -3.89 -13.96
C LEU A 31 1.57 -4.29 -15.35
N ILE A 32 2.35 -3.42 -16.01
CA ILE A 32 2.91 -3.68 -17.34
C ILE A 32 4.22 -4.45 -17.20
N TYR A 33 4.28 -5.68 -17.73
CA TYR A 33 5.46 -6.54 -17.68
C TYR A 33 6.33 -6.43 -18.93
N GLY A 34 5.73 -6.06 -20.05
CA GLY A 34 6.47 -5.82 -21.27
C GLY A 34 5.60 -5.18 -22.34
N VAL A 35 6.24 -4.36 -23.15
CA VAL A 35 5.69 -3.75 -24.35
C VAL A 35 6.58 -4.18 -25.50
N ASP A 36 6.00 -4.75 -26.54
CA ASP A 36 6.70 -5.17 -27.74
C ASP A 36 6.07 -4.50 -28.96
N ILE A 37 6.88 -3.83 -29.78
CA ILE A 37 6.43 -3.03 -30.92
C ILE A 37 7.07 -3.58 -32.20
N ASN A 38 6.21 -4.14 -33.05
CA ASN A 38 6.62 -4.72 -34.33
C ASN A 38 6.92 -3.65 -35.38
N ASP A 39 7.48 -4.07 -36.52
CA ASP A 39 7.83 -3.19 -37.63
C ASP A 39 6.61 -2.52 -38.29
N ASN A 40 5.44 -3.13 -38.16
CA ASN A 40 4.15 -2.59 -38.62
C ASN A 40 3.46 -1.67 -37.60
N ASN A 41 4.16 -1.26 -36.53
CA ASN A 41 3.59 -0.53 -35.40
C ASN A 41 2.49 -1.27 -34.63
N ASP A 42 2.36 -2.59 -34.79
CA ASP A 42 1.52 -3.42 -33.92
C ASP A 42 2.15 -3.50 -32.52
N VAL A 43 1.34 -3.32 -31.48
CA VAL A 43 1.77 -3.25 -30.08
C VAL A 43 1.23 -4.45 -29.31
N ASN A 44 2.13 -5.27 -28.79
CA ASN A 44 1.83 -6.38 -27.90
C ASN A 44 2.18 -6.00 -26.46
N ILE A 45 1.20 -6.06 -25.57
CA ILE A 45 1.39 -5.73 -24.15
C ILE A 45 1.11 -6.96 -23.32
N ARG A 46 2.07 -7.28 -22.46
CA ARG A 46 1.89 -8.26 -21.37
C ARG A 46 1.66 -7.49 -20.08
N MET A 47 0.52 -7.72 -19.44
CA MET A 47 0.19 -7.08 -18.17
C MET A 47 -0.37 -8.07 -17.16
N THR A 48 -0.29 -7.74 -15.88
CA THR A 48 -0.90 -8.50 -14.78
C THR A 48 -1.98 -7.65 -14.09
N MET A 49 -2.73 -8.26 -13.18
CA MET A 49 -3.63 -7.55 -12.26
C MET A 49 -3.24 -7.80 -10.80
N THR A 50 -3.74 -6.93 -9.93
CA THR A 50 -3.59 -7.02 -8.46
C THR A 50 -4.39 -8.19 -7.88
N THR A 51 -5.54 -8.54 -8.47
CA THR A 51 -6.44 -9.61 -8.00
C THR A 51 -6.91 -10.52 -9.12
N ARG A 52 -6.93 -11.83 -8.87
CA ARG A 52 -7.47 -12.84 -9.79
C ARG A 52 -9.00 -12.86 -9.73
N GLY A 53 -9.68 -12.79 -10.88
CA GLY A 53 -11.12 -13.00 -10.99
C GLY A 53 -12.02 -11.77 -10.81
N CYS A 54 -11.47 -10.55 -10.82
CA CYS A 54 -12.29 -9.33 -10.77
C CYS A 54 -12.85 -9.01 -12.18
N PRO A 55 -14.18 -8.84 -12.38
CA PRO A 55 -14.76 -8.56 -13.70
C PRO A 55 -14.25 -7.26 -14.34
N LEU A 56 -13.57 -6.41 -13.56
CA LEU A 56 -12.93 -5.18 -14.03
C LEU A 56 -11.74 -5.41 -14.97
N HIS A 57 -11.20 -6.64 -15.05
CA HIS A 57 -10.07 -6.93 -15.94
C HIS A 57 -10.38 -6.67 -17.42
N GLU A 58 -11.60 -6.96 -17.87
CA GLU A 58 -12.00 -6.71 -19.26
C GLU A 58 -12.13 -5.22 -19.53
N THR A 59 -12.64 -4.47 -18.54
CA THR A 59 -12.75 -3.01 -18.61
C THR A 59 -11.36 -2.38 -18.70
N LEU A 60 -10.42 -2.79 -17.85
CA LEU A 60 -9.07 -2.23 -17.85
C LEU A 60 -8.35 -2.53 -19.17
N VAL A 61 -8.44 -3.76 -19.69
CA VAL A 61 -7.90 -4.12 -21.00
C VAL A 61 -8.53 -3.28 -22.11
N GLY A 62 -9.85 -3.06 -22.04
CA GLY A 62 -10.58 -2.20 -22.96
C GLY A 62 -10.07 -0.75 -22.92
N ASP A 63 -9.88 -0.20 -21.73
CA ASP A 63 -9.34 1.15 -21.55
C ASP A 63 -7.91 1.24 -22.07
N VAL A 64 -7.03 0.30 -21.75
CA VAL A 64 -5.66 0.24 -22.29
C VAL A 64 -5.67 0.30 -23.81
N LYS A 65 -6.47 -0.55 -24.47
CA LYS A 65 -6.63 -0.53 -25.94
C LYS A 65 -7.16 0.82 -26.43
N ARG A 66 -8.12 1.41 -25.73
CA ARG A 66 -8.72 2.71 -26.08
C ARG A 66 -7.72 3.87 -25.95
N TYR A 67 -6.87 3.88 -24.93
CA TYR A 67 -5.86 4.90 -24.74
C TYR A 67 -4.74 4.77 -25.77
N LEU A 68 -4.32 3.55 -26.07
CA LEU A 68 -3.33 3.26 -27.09
C LEU A 68 -3.83 3.57 -28.49
N GLY A 69 -5.10 3.26 -28.80
CA GLY A 69 -5.71 3.57 -30.10
C GLY A 69 -5.83 5.06 -30.41
N LYS A 70 -5.54 5.94 -29.44
CA LYS A 70 -5.44 7.40 -29.64
C LYS A 70 -4.03 7.84 -30.06
N VAL A 71 -3.05 6.94 -30.04
CA VAL A 71 -1.68 7.22 -30.49
C VAL A 71 -1.64 7.20 -32.00
N ASP A 72 -1.13 8.27 -32.60
CA ASP A 72 -1.02 8.38 -34.05
C ASP A 72 -0.04 7.35 -34.61
N GLY A 73 -0.43 6.67 -35.69
CA GLY A 73 0.38 5.65 -36.36
C GLY A 73 0.38 4.25 -35.72
N ILE A 74 -0.37 4.03 -34.62
CA ILE A 74 -0.46 2.72 -33.96
C ILE A 74 -1.20 1.69 -34.82
N GLY A 75 -0.64 0.49 -34.90
CA GLY A 75 -1.24 -0.66 -35.58
C GLY A 75 -2.23 -1.38 -34.68
N ASN A 76 -2.27 -2.71 -34.76
CA ASN A 76 -3.10 -3.51 -33.88
C ASN A 76 -2.57 -3.51 -32.45
N ILE A 77 -3.49 -3.54 -31.49
CA ILE A 77 -3.17 -3.55 -30.07
C ILE A 77 -3.62 -4.88 -29.48
N ASN A 78 -2.65 -5.70 -29.13
CA ASN A 78 -2.87 -6.96 -28.43
C ASN A 78 -2.49 -6.80 -26.96
N VAL A 79 -3.39 -7.18 -26.06
CA VAL A 79 -3.18 -7.09 -24.61
C VAL A 79 -3.42 -8.47 -24.04
N GLU A 80 -2.36 -9.04 -23.46
CA GLU A 80 -2.37 -10.35 -22.84
C GLU A 80 -2.25 -10.19 -21.32
N ILE A 81 -3.20 -10.78 -20.59
CA ILE A 81 -3.12 -10.86 -19.12
C ILE A 81 -2.30 -12.09 -18.74
N VAL A 82 -1.17 -11.85 -18.11
CA VAL A 82 -0.31 -12.89 -17.53
C VAL A 82 -0.48 -12.90 -16.02
N TRP A 83 -0.51 -14.09 -15.44
CA TRP A 83 -0.61 -14.30 -13.98
C TRP A 83 0.67 -14.83 -13.36
N ASP A 84 1.66 -15.10 -14.21
CA ASP A 84 2.98 -15.59 -13.86
C ASP A 84 4.04 -14.72 -14.57
N PRO A 85 4.97 -14.09 -13.83
CA PRO A 85 5.04 -14.05 -12.37
C PRO A 85 3.84 -13.32 -11.74
N PRO A 86 3.50 -13.59 -10.46
CA PRO A 86 2.44 -12.85 -9.78
C PRO A 86 2.86 -11.40 -9.53
N TRP A 87 1.88 -10.50 -9.53
CA TRP A 87 2.11 -9.12 -9.14
C TRP A 87 2.54 -9.01 -7.67
N SER A 88 3.48 -8.11 -7.38
CA SER A 88 3.94 -7.78 -6.03
C SER A 88 4.22 -6.28 -5.95
N SER A 89 3.97 -5.68 -4.78
CA SER A 89 4.14 -4.24 -4.52
C SER A 89 5.59 -3.75 -4.64
N ASP A 90 6.56 -4.65 -4.71
CA ASP A 90 7.96 -4.34 -5.02
C ASP A 90 8.14 -3.79 -6.45
N ARG A 91 7.24 -4.14 -7.38
CA ARG A 91 7.25 -3.67 -8.77
C ARG A 91 6.65 -2.27 -8.94
N MET A 92 6.03 -1.74 -7.89
CA MET A 92 5.39 -0.43 -7.91
C MET A 92 6.46 0.66 -7.98
N ALA A 93 6.25 1.70 -8.79
CA ALA A 93 7.18 2.83 -8.85
C ALA A 93 7.33 3.46 -7.46
N PRO A 94 8.51 3.95 -7.05
CA PRO A 94 8.73 4.48 -5.70
C PRO A 94 7.75 5.61 -5.34
N ASP A 95 7.42 6.50 -6.28
CA ASP A 95 6.40 7.55 -6.11
C ASP A 95 4.98 6.98 -5.93
N ALA A 96 4.65 5.93 -6.67
CA ALA A 96 3.36 5.25 -6.60
C ALA A 96 3.21 4.48 -5.27
N LYS A 97 4.29 3.82 -4.85
CA LYS A 97 4.42 3.17 -3.55
C LYS A 97 4.28 4.20 -2.43
N GLU A 98 4.88 5.38 -2.55
CA GLU A 98 4.69 6.48 -1.59
C GLU A 98 3.25 7.04 -1.61
N LYS A 99 2.59 7.12 -2.77
CA LYS A 99 1.18 7.57 -2.82
C LYS A 99 0.21 6.60 -2.16
N ILE A 100 0.45 5.29 -2.27
CA ILE A 100 -0.41 4.24 -1.70
C ILE A 100 -0.05 3.92 -0.25
N TYR A 101 1.24 3.73 0.02
CA TYR A 101 1.75 3.37 1.34
C TYR A 101 2.23 4.58 2.15
N GLY A 102 2.83 5.59 1.51
CA GLY A 102 3.31 6.81 2.17
C GLY A 102 2.19 7.75 2.66
N LYS A 103 0.95 7.63 2.13
CA LYS A 103 -0.21 8.35 2.70
C LYS A 103 -0.71 7.81 4.04
N LYS A 104 -0.13 6.72 4.58
CA LYS A 104 -0.35 6.34 5.99
C LYS A 104 0.63 7.03 6.96
N SER A 105 1.69 7.70 6.47
CA SER A 105 2.82 8.06 7.32
C SER A 105 2.93 9.52 7.81
N LEU A 106 2.02 10.44 7.46
CA LEU A 106 2.30 11.90 7.65
C LEU A 106 1.28 12.69 8.48
N ARG A 107 0.56 12.08 9.43
CA ARG A 107 -0.17 12.90 10.44
C ARG A 107 0.57 13.07 11.77
N PHE A 108 1.57 12.24 12.06
CA PHE A 108 2.26 12.27 13.34
C PHE A 108 3.76 11.96 13.14
N THR A 109 4.61 12.99 13.20
CA THR A 109 6.03 12.78 13.47
C THR A 109 6.15 12.51 14.96
N ILE A 110 6.26 11.23 15.34
CA ILE A 110 6.43 10.82 16.73
C ILE A 110 7.91 11.01 17.08
N ASP A 111 8.20 11.90 18.01
CA ASP A 111 9.55 12.17 18.48
C ASP A 111 9.87 11.12 19.55
N LEU A 112 10.65 10.09 19.20
CA LEU A 112 10.82 8.87 20.00
C LEU A 112 11.23 9.13 21.46
N GLU A 113 11.98 10.23 21.69
CA GLU A 113 12.51 10.64 22.99
C GLU A 113 11.54 11.50 23.81
N LYS A 114 10.56 12.16 23.19
CA LYS A 114 9.64 13.09 23.86
C LYS A 114 8.20 12.61 23.90
N SER A 115 7.77 11.93 22.85
CA SER A 115 6.41 11.46 22.70
C SER A 115 6.11 10.36 23.72
N LYS A 116 5.10 10.63 24.56
CA LYS A 116 4.57 9.67 25.53
C LYS A 116 3.17 9.21 25.10
N PRO A 117 3.05 8.04 24.47
CA PRO A 117 1.76 7.52 24.04
C PRO A 117 0.92 7.12 25.25
N LEU A 118 -0.29 7.65 25.32
CA LEU A 118 -1.30 7.38 26.33
C LEU A 118 -2.46 6.59 25.70
N MET A 119 -2.77 5.43 26.27
CA MET A 119 -3.89 4.58 25.89
C MET A 119 -5.23 5.29 26.03
N GLN A 120 -6.05 5.16 25.00
CA GLN A 120 -7.42 5.67 24.96
C GLN A 120 -8.37 4.60 24.46
N GLY A 121 -9.52 4.48 25.13
CA GLY A 121 -10.53 3.50 24.76
C GLY A 121 -10.77 2.46 25.84
N LYS A 122 -11.35 1.33 25.44
CA LYS A 122 -11.67 0.20 26.31
C LYS A 122 -11.37 -1.10 25.59
N GLU A 123 -10.77 -2.06 26.27
CA GLU A 123 -10.72 -3.43 25.78
C GLU A 123 -12.10 -4.09 25.90
N VAL A 124 -12.53 -4.77 24.85
CA VAL A 124 -13.75 -5.56 24.82
C VAL A 124 -13.47 -6.93 24.27
N GLN A 125 -14.08 -7.94 24.88
CA GLN A 125 -14.07 -9.29 24.36
C GLN A 125 -15.39 -9.55 23.64
N GLN A 126 -15.31 -9.96 22.39
CA GLN A 126 -16.49 -10.32 21.61
C GLN A 126 -17.06 -11.66 22.09
N GLN A 127 -18.31 -11.94 21.71
CA GLN A 127 -19.01 -13.18 22.07
C GLN A 127 -18.29 -14.45 21.59
N ASP A 128 -17.50 -14.33 20.52
CA ASP A 128 -16.68 -15.40 19.94
C ASP A 128 -15.32 -15.59 20.68
N GLY A 129 -15.04 -14.80 21.72
CA GLY A 129 -13.79 -14.83 22.47
C GLY A 129 -12.66 -13.97 21.86
N SER A 130 -12.86 -13.44 20.66
CA SER A 130 -11.95 -12.48 20.01
C SER A 130 -11.82 -11.16 20.79
N LEU A 131 -10.61 -10.61 20.87
CA LEU A 131 -10.32 -9.35 21.56
C LEU A 131 -10.42 -8.15 20.61
N ALA A 132 -11.00 -7.06 21.08
CA ALA A 132 -11.08 -5.81 20.34
C ALA A 132 -10.84 -4.60 21.25
N LEU A 133 -10.31 -3.52 20.69
CA LEU A 133 -10.20 -2.23 21.36
C LEU A 133 -11.27 -1.30 20.81
N LEU A 134 -12.09 -0.73 21.69
CA LEU A 134 -13.03 0.33 21.34
C LEU A 134 -12.39 1.68 21.58
N ASN A 135 -12.37 2.55 20.55
CA ASN A 135 -11.95 3.94 20.73
C ASN A 135 -13.06 4.78 21.40
N LYS A 136 -12.80 6.07 21.66
CA LYS A 136 -13.80 7.00 22.23
C LYS A 136 -15.07 7.18 21.40
N GLN A 137 -15.03 6.83 20.11
CA GLN A 137 -16.17 6.87 19.20
C GLN A 137 -16.95 5.54 19.18
N ASN A 138 -16.65 4.61 20.10
CA ASN A 138 -17.18 3.23 20.11
C ASN A 138 -16.87 2.43 18.84
N GLN A 139 -15.84 2.82 18.08
CA GLN A 139 -15.36 2.03 16.95
C GLN A 139 -14.44 0.92 17.45
N GLY A 140 -14.79 -0.33 17.14
CA GLY A 140 -14.06 -1.53 17.55
C GLY A 140 -12.99 -1.94 16.55
N PHE A 141 -11.77 -2.17 17.03
CA PHE A 141 -10.64 -2.66 16.26
C PHE A 141 -10.26 -4.04 16.78
N MET A 142 -10.36 -5.05 15.92
CA MET A 142 -9.94 -6.41 16.26
C MET A 142 -8.43 -6.43 16.46
N VAL A 143 -7.99 -6.97 17.60
CA VAL A 143 -6.57 -7.02 17.97
C VAL A 143 -6.24 -8.36 18.62
N ASN A 144 -4.95 -8.69 18.65
CA ASN A 144 -4.46 -9.89 19.33
C ASN A 144 -4.00 -9.55 20.77
N ASN A 145 -3.70 -10.57 21.56
CA ASN A 145 -3.24 -10.38 22.95
C ASN A 145 -1.95 -9.55 23.04
N LYS A 146 -1.04 -9.69 22.07
CA LYS A 146 0.22 -8.92 22.04
C LYS A 146 -0.03 -7.42 21.88
N LEU A 147 -1.00 -7.04 21.05
CA LEU A 147 -1.40 -5.65 20.85
C LEU A 147 -2.10 -5.07 22.08
N ILE A 148 -2.89 -5.89 22.80
CA ILE A 148 -3.47 -5.48 24.10
C ILE A 148 -2.38 -5.23 25.13
N GLU A 149 -1.39 -6.12 25.23
CA GLU A 149 -0.24 -5.94 26.12
C GLU A 149 0.54 -4.66 25.76
N PHE A 150 0.80 -4.41 24.47
CA PHE A 150 1.43 -3.19 24.00
C PHE A 150 0.62 -1.94 24.37
N TRP A 151 -0.68 -1.95 24.07
CA TRP A 151 -1.58 -0.83 24.37
C TRP A 151 -1.61 -0.52 25.87
N LYS A 152 -1.58 -1.54 26.72
CA LYS A 152 -1.49 -1.39 28.19
C LYS A 152 -0.15 -0.82 28.67
N LEU A 153 0.93 -1.00 27.91
CA LEU A 153 2.24 -0.39 28.22
C LEU A 153 2.27 1.10 27.86
N CYS A 154 1.41 1.55 26.95
CA CYS A 154 1.22 2.96 26.61
C CYS A 154 0.40 3.68 27.70
N ASP A 155 0.93 3.82 28.91
CA ASP A 155 0.27 4.54 30.02
C ASP A 155 0.61 6.05 30.04
N GLY A 156 1.35 6.55 29.04
CA GLY A 156 1.85 7.94 29.01
C GLY A 156 3.02 8.21 29.96
N THR A 157 3.55 7.18 30.61
CA THR A 157 4.73 7.28 31.50
C THR A 157 6.05 7.03 30.76
N ARG A 158 6.07 6.05 29.85
CA ARG A 158 7.23 5.64 29.06
C ARG A 158 7.29 6.39 27.73
N THR A 159 8.51 6.68 27.28
CA THR A 159 8.75 7.21 25.94
C THR A 159 8.73 6.07 24.92
N VAL A 160 8.59 6.40 23.64
CA VAL A 160 8.60 5.37 22.58
C VAL A 160 9.93 4.62 22.56
N THR A 161 11.05 5.30 22.84
CA THR A 161 12.37 4.65 22.97
C THR A 161 12.37 3.56 24.04
N GLU A 162 11.77 3.81 25.21
CA GLU A 162 11.68 2.81 26.28
C GLU A 162 10.73 1.65 25.95
N LEU A 163 9.68 1.93 25.17
CA LEU A 163 8.80 0.88 24.63
C LEU A 163 9.54 -0.01 23.63
N VAL A 164 10.33 0.59 22.72
CA VAL A 164 11.16 -0.15 21.76
C VAL A 164 12.18 -1.03 22.48
N ASP A 165 12.85 -0.51 23.50
CA ASP A 165 13.84 -1.25 24.28
C ASP A 165 13.21 -2.46 24.99
N SER A 166 12.08 -2.23 25.69
CA SER A 166 11.31 -3.29 26.36
C SER A 166 10.82 -4.38 25.39
N PHE A 167 10.49 -4.00 24.14
CA PHE A 167 10.05 -4.96 23.12
C PHE A 167 11.22 -5.71 22.47
N ALA A 168 12.35 -5.03 22.25
CA ALA A 168 13.55 -5.65 21.71
C ALA A 168 14.07 -6.75 22.64
N GLU A 169 14.09 -6.49 23.94
CA GLU A 169 14.46 -7.51 24.95
C GLU A 169 13.46 -8.69 24.97
N LYS A 170 12.15 -8.41 24.84
CA LYS A 170 11.11 -9.46 24.95
C LYS A 170 11.02 -10.35 23.70
N LEU A 171 11.38 -9.82 22.53
CA LEU A 171 11.29 -10.52 21.25
C LEU A 171 12.63 -11.10 20.76
N ASP A 172 13.75 -10.82 21.44
CA ASP A 172 15.10 -11.18 21.01
C ASP A 172 15.40 -10.71 19.57
N MET A 173 14.94 -9.49 19.25
CA MET A 173 15.02 -8.90 17.91
C MET A 173 15.96 -7.69 17.91
N GLN A 174 16.51 -7.39 16.74
CA GLN A 174 17.39 -6.23 16.58
C GLN A 174 16.57 -4.93 16.78
N ARG A 175 17.09 -4.01 17.59
CA ARG A 175 16.43 -2.73 17.95
C ARG A 175 15.88 -1.95 16.74
N SER A 176 16.58 -2.00 15.60
CA SER A 176 16.17 -1.28 14.39
C SER A 176 14.93 -1.85 13.71
N ASP A 177 14.72 -3.17 13.78
CA ASP A 177 13.51 -3.82 13.27
C ASP A 177 12.32 -3.56 14.20
N VAL A 178 12.55 -3.62 15.51
CA VAL A 178 11.52 -3.34 16.53
C VAL A 178 11.09 -1.87 16.50
N GLU A 179 12.02 -0.94 16.28
CA GLU A 179 11.69 0.49 16.18
C GLU A 179 10.69 0.76 15.05
N LYS A 180 10.87 0.12 13.89
CA LYS A 180 9.93 0.23 12.77
C LYS A 180 8.57 -0.35 13.13
N GLU A 181 8.53 -1.58 13.65
CA GLU A 181 7.26 -2.21 14.02
C GLU A 181 6.50 -1.43 15.10
N VAL A 182 7.19 -0.96 16.15
CA VAL A 182 6.60 -0.15 17.22
C VAL A 182 6.09 1.18 16.68
N THR A 183 6.85 1.85 15.80
CA THR A 183 6.43 3.12 15.20
C THR A 183 5.20 2.95 14.31
N GLU A 184 5.16 1.90 13.49
CA GLU A 184 4.00 1.56 12.67
C GLU A 184 2.77 1.24 13.52
N LEU A 185 2.92 0.45 14.59
CA LEU A 185 1.84 0.13 15.51
C LEU A 185 1.29 1.38 16.22
N LEU A 186 2.18 2.26 16.71
CA LEU A 186 1.78 3.52 17.34
C LEU A 186 1.01 4.40 16.35
N GLN A 187 1.47 4.49 15.10
CA GLN A 187 0.80 5.26 14.06
C GLN A 187 -0.59 4.71 13.77
N GLN A 188 -0.73 3.40 13.59
CA GLN A 188 -2.04 2.75 13.40
C GLN A 188 -3.00 3.01 14.56
N MET A 189 -2.51 2.89 15.80
CA MET A 189 -3.32 3.14 16.99
C MET A 189 -3.68 4.63 17.17
N LEU A 190 -2.80 5.56 16.79
CA LEU A 190 -3.09 7.00 16.78
C LEU A 190 -4.16 7.35 15.75
N GLU A 191 -4.06 6.81 14.53
CA GLU A 191 -5.09 6.98 13.49
C GLU A 191 -6.44 6.41 13.96
N ALA A 192 -6.41 5.26 14.61
CA ALA A 192 -7.59 4.63 15.21
C ALA A 192 -8.18 5.40 16.41
N ASN A 193 -7.54 6.50 16.87
CA ASN A 193 -7.87 7.22 18.10
C ASN A 193 -7.87 6.31 19.35
N LEU A 194 -7.05 5.27 19.32
CA LEU A 194 -6.78 4.34 20.43
C LEU A 194 -5.60 4.79 21.29
N LEU A 195 -4.80 5.72 20.79
CA LEU A 195 -3.72 6.38 21.52
C LEU A 195 -3.84 7.89 21.39
N LYS A 196 -3.29 8.59 22.37
CA LYS A 196 -3.01 10.02 22.33
C LYS A 196 -1.54 10.21 22.66
N VAL A 197 -0.79 10.89 21.81
CA VAL A 197 0.57 11.32 22.13
C VAL A 197 0.50 12.75 22.64
N GLU A 198 1.05 12.99 23.83
CA GLU A 198 1.40 14.34 24.28
C GLU A 198 2.89 14.55 23.94
N ASN A 199 3.15 15.61 23.17
CA ASN A 199 4.49 16.09 22.81
C ASN A 199 4.92 17.19 23.78
#